data_AF-A0A6V7J8X5-F1
#
_entry.id   AF-A0A6V7J8X5-F1
#
_cell.length_a   1.000
_cell.length_b   1.000
_cell.length_c   1.000
_cell.angle_alpha   90.00
_cell.angle_beta   90.00
_cell.angle_gamma   90.00
#
_symmetry.space_group_name_H-M   'P 1'
#
loop_
_entity.id
_entity.type
_entity.pdbx_description
1 polymer ?
#
loop_
_entity_poly.entity_id
_entity_poly.type
_entity_poly.pdbx_seq_one_letter_code
_entity_poly.pdbx_strand_id
1 'polypeptide(L)' 'DLSKNSIYIIEPGIFQNLTNLRRLDLSINKITALEEGCFSGLENIER' A
#
# COMPACT_ATOMS: atom_id res chain seq x y z
N ASP A 1 7.16 3.49 -5.65
CA ASP A 1 6.92 2.40 -6.61
C ASP A 1 7.31 1.09 -5.91
N LEU A 2 6.37 0.15 -5.81
CA LEU A 2 6.57 -1.20 -5.29
C LEU A 2 6.09 -2.26 -6.29
N SER A 3 5.94 -1.90 -7.57
CA SER A 3 5.23 -2.63 -8.63
C SER A 3 5.82 -3.96 -9.09
N LYS A 4 6.97 -4.41 -8.60
CA LYS A 4 7.61 -5.67 -9.04
C LYS A 4 8.31 -6.37 -7.89
N ASN A 5 7.57 -6.58 -6.81
CA ASN A 5 8.09 -7.22 -5.61
C ASN A 5 7.38 -8.55 -5.34
N SER A 6 7.76 -9.20 -4.24
CA SER A 6 7.09 -10.39 -3.73
C SER A 6 6.32 -10.05 -2.45
N ILE A 7 5.57 -8.95 -2.45
CA ILE A 7 4.70 -8.61 -1.31
C ILE A 7 3.52 -9.57 -1.33
N TYR A 8 3.28 -10.26 -0.21
CA TYR A 8 2.21 -11.25 -0.06
C TYR A 8 1.05 -10.74 0.82
N ILE A 9 1.39 -9.93 1.83
CA ILE A 9 0.45 -9.38 2.81
C ILE A 9 0.76 -7.88 2.94
N ILE A 10 -0.28 -7.07 3.09
CA ILE A 10 -0.16 -5.66 3.49
C ILE A 10 -0.76 -5.53 4.88
N GLU A 11 0.10 -5.29 5.86
CA GLU A 11 -0.28 -5.15 7.26
C GLU A 11 -0.98 -3.80 7.52
N PRO A 12 -1.89 -3.73 8.50
CA PRO A 12 -2.52 -2.49 8.93
C PRO A 12 -1.49 -1.41 9.29
N GLY A 13 -1.69 -0.19 8.78
CA GLY A 13 -0.87 0.96 9.16
C GLY A 13 0.53 1.03 8.56
N ILE A 14 0.94 0.11 7.68
CA ILE A 14 2.28 0.16 7.04
C ILE A 14 2.54 1.46 6.25
N PHE A 15 1.47 2.13 5.81
CA PHE A 15 1.54 3.41 5.10
C PHE A 15 1.14 4.61 5.96
N GLN A 16 0.91 4.42 7.26
CA GLN A 16 0.32 5.45 8.13
C GLN A 16 1.14 6.75 8.19
N ASN A 17 2.46 6.64 8.08
CA ASN A 17 3.37 7.79 8.12
C ASN A 17 3.66 8.39 6.74
N LEU A 18 3.15 7.79 5.65
CA LEU A 18 3.38 8.25 4.29
C LEU A 18 2.36 9.33 3.88
N THR A 19 2.21 10.35 4.74
CA THR A 19 1.15 11.38 4.61
C THR A 19 1.25 12.18 3.33
N ASN A 20 2.43 12.32 2.73
CA ASN A 20 2.63 13.02 1.46
C ASN A 20 2.60 12.10 0.23
N LEU A 21 2.27 10.82 0.38
CA LEU A 21 2.28 9.87 -0.73
C LEU A 21 1.11 10.13 -1.68
N ARG A 22 1.45 10.46 -2.92
CA ARG A 22 0.47 10.71 -4.00
C ARG A 22 0.22 9.52 -4.90
N ARG A 23 1.21 8.63 -5.04
CA ARG A 23 1.12 7.45 -5.89
C ARG A 23 1.75 6.25 -5.21
N LEU A 24 0.99 5.17 -5.17
CA LEU A 24 1.43 3.86 -4.70
C LEU A 24 1.13 2.85 -5.80
N ASP A 25 2.18 2.34 -6.43
CA ASP A 25 2.06 1.26 -7.38
C ASP A 25 2.46 -0.06 -6.69
N LEU A 26 1.47 -0.95 -6.55
CA LEU A 26 1.60 -2.30 -5.99
C LEU A 26 1.30 -3.37 -7.04
N SER A 27 1.27 -3.01 -8.32
CA SER A 27 1.11 -3.97 -9.41
C SER A 27 2.20 -5.05 -9.35
N ILE A 28 2.02 -6.16 -10.08
CA ILE A 28 2.98 -7.28 -10.19
C ILE A 28 3.62 -7.67 -8.84
N ASN A 29 2.77 -7.76 -7.81
CA ASN A 29 3.08 -8.40 -6.54
C ASN A 29 2.31 -9.72 -6.40
N LYS A 30 2.47 -10.39 -5.26
CA LYS A 30 1.81 -11.65 -4.94
C LYS A 30 0.82 -11.48 -3.78
N ILE A 31 0.18 -10.31 -3.71
CA ILE A 31 -0.72 -9.95 -2.60
C ILE A 31 -1.91 -10.91 -2.62
N THR A 32 -2.02 -11.73 -1.59
CA THR A 32 -3.13 -12.69 -1.42
C THR A 32 -4.11 -12.28 -0.34
N ALA A 33 -3.73 -11.33 0.53
CA ALA A 33 -4.56 -10.84 1.62
C ALA A 33 -4.36 -9.33 1.80
N LEU A 34 -5.46 -8.64 2.07
CA LEU A 34 -5.52 -7.23 2.46
C LEU A 34 -6.25 -7.17 3.79
N GLU A 35 -5.55 -6.77 4.85
CA GLU A 35 -6.14 -6.61 6.17
C GLU A 35 -6.90 -5.28 6.28
N GLU A 36 -7.88 -5.22 7.19
CA GLU A 36 -8.60 -3.98 7.45
C GLU A 36 -7.62 -2.89 7.92
N GLY A 37 -7.70 -1.71 7.30
CA GLY A 37 -6.79 -0.60 7.61
C GLY A 37 -5.38 -0.72 7.01
N CYS A 38 -5.12 -1.66 6.10
CA CYS A 38 -3.83 -1.76 5.39
C CYS A 38 -3.47 -0.53 4.55
N PHE A 39 -4.45 0.28 4.16
CA PHE A 39 -4.28 1.54 3.43
C PHE A 39 -4.49 2.80 4.28
N SER A 40 -4.57 2.66 5.60
CA SER A 40 -4.67 3.81 6.52
C SER A 40 -3.48 4.76 6.35
N GLY A 41 -3.76 6.07 6.33
CA GLY A 41 -2.77 7.14 6.15
C GLY A 41 -2.47 7.52 4.70
N LEU A 42 -3.03 6.81 3.70
CA LEU A 42 -2.94 7.18 2.28
C LEU A 42 -3.96 8.26 1.90
N GLU A 43 -4.01 9.35 2.66
CA GLU A 43 -5.03 10.40 2.55
C GLU A 43 -4.86 11.27 1.30
N ASN A 44 -3.63 11.38 0.78
CA ASN A 44 -3.28 12.24 -0.35
C ASN A 44 -3.08 11.46 -1.67
N ILE A 45 -3.58 10.23 -1.75
CA ILE A 45 -3.42 9.40 -2.95
C ILE A 45 -4.25 9.95 -4.11
N GLU A 46 -3.68 9.94 -5.31
CA GLU A 46 -4.38 10.35 -6.53
C GLU A 46 -5.42 9.29 -6.94
N ARG A 47 -6.53 9.75 -7.53
CA ARG A 47 -7.57 8.89 -8.12
C ARG A 47 -7.14 8.29 -9.45
#